data_AF-A0A2T1C093-F1
#
_entry.id   AF-A0A2T1C093-F1
#
_cell.length_a   1.000
_cell.length_b   1.000
_cell.length_c   1.000
_cell.angle_alpha   90.00
_cell.angle_beta   90.00
_cell.angle_gamma   90.00
#
_symmetry.space_group_name_H-M   'P 1'
#
loop_
_entity.id
_entity.type
_entity.pdbx_description
1 polymer ?
#
loop_
_entity_poly.entity_id
_entity_poly.type
_entity_poly.pdbx_seq_one_letter_code
_entity_poly.pdbx_strand_id
1 'polypeptide(L)'
;MLGEYRDREGGKNWTHIYNDVAVLESRHAFTKEQIDIAKGMLQIYFGEANLYLITHENCLWNQNRTAGILGNLDNYTKTKSKLTPQEQINLAINNWVINLAKVGFHLFSNESK
;
A
#
# COMPACT_ATOMS: atom_id res chain seq x y z
N MET A 1 0.78 -8.52 -8.67
CA MET A 1 0.03 -7.68 -7.72
C MET A 1 -1.49 -7.81 -7.83
N LEU A 2 -2.22 -7.15 -8.75
CA LEU A 2 -3.71 -7.30 -8.78
C LEU A 2 -4.16 -8.75 -9.03
N GLY A 3 -3.45 -9.50 -9.87
CA GLY A 3 -3.73 -10.92 -10.11
C GLY A 3 -3.35 -11.85 -8.95
N GLU A 4 -2.59 -11.37 -7.97
CA GLU A 4 -2.18 -12.12 -6.77
C GLU A 4 -3.11 -11.87 -5.58
N TYR A 5 -4.03 -10.92 -5.72
CA TYR A 5 -5.05 -10.66 -4.71
C TYR A 5 -5.84 -11.93 -4.42
N ARG A 6 -5.96 -12.25 -3.13
CA ARG A 6 -6.89 -13.24 -2.60
C ARG A 6 -7.57 -12.67 -1.37
N ASP A 7 -8.89 -12.72 -1.34
CA ASP A 7 -9.63 -12.40 -0.12
C ASP A 7 -9.39 -13.48 0.96
N ARG A 8 -9.94 -13.25 2.17
CA ARG A 8 -9.77 -14.15 3.31
C ARG A 8 -10.35 -15.56 3.09
N GLU A 9 -11.23 -15.72 2.11
CA GLU A 9 -11.86 -16.98 1.74
C GLU A 9 -11.16 -17.64 0.53
N GLY A 10 -10.06 -17.03 0.04
CA GLY A 10 -9.33 -17.47 -1.15
C GLY A 10 -9.96 -17.03 -2.47
N GLY A 11 -11.02 -16.23 -2.43
CA GLY A 11 -11.69 -15.65 -3.58
C GLY A 11 -11.04 -14.35 -4.06
N LYS A 12 -11.76 -13.61 -4.91
CA LYS A 12 -11.31 -12.31 -5.47
C LYS A 12 -12.26 -11.16 -5.13
N ASN A 13 -12.96 -11.25 -3.99
CA ASN A 13 -13.88 -10.20 -3.57
C ASN A 13 -13.14 -9.02 -2.90
N TRP A 14 -12.79 -8.01 -3.71
CA TRP A 14 -12.14 -6.78 -3.27
C TRP A 14 -12.89 -5.97 -2.20
N THR A 15 -14.17 -6.26 -1.98
CA THR A 15 -14.97 -5.64 -0.90
C THR A 15 -14.37 -5.93 0.48
N HIS A 16 -13.77 -7.11 0.69
CA HIS A 16 -13.20 -7.49 1.98
C HIS A 16 -12.02 -6.59 2.37
N ILE A 17 -11.03 -6.44 1.46
CA ILE A 17 -9.87 -5.58 1.74
C ILE A 17 -10.29 -4.11 1.85
N TYR A 18 -11.25 -3.66 1.02
CA TYR A 18 -11.75 -2.29 1.09
C TYR A 18 -12.40 -1.97 2.43
N ASN A 19 -13.30 -2.83 2.90
CA ASN A 19 -14.00 -2.63 4.17
C ASN A 19 -13.02 -2.64 5.36
N ASP A 20 -12.04 -3.55 5.36
CA ASP A 20 -11.00 -3.56 6.38
C ASP A 20 -10.18 -2.27 6.39
N VAL A 21 -9.72 -1.82 5.21
CA VAL A 21 -8.99 -0.56 5.08
C VAL A 21 -9.84 0.60 5.60
N ALA A 22 -11.11 0.69 5.22
CA ALA A 22 -12.00 1.76 5.66
C ALA A 22 -12.17 1.78 7.19
N VAL A 23 -12.34 0.61 7.82
CA VAL A 23 -12.43 0.50 9.28
C VAL A 23 -11.12 0.93 9.94
N LEU A 24 -9.98 0.46 9.44
CA LEU A 24 -8.66 0.79 9.98
C LEU A 24 -8.31 2.28 9.79
N GLU A 25 -8.65 2.88 8.66
CA GLU A 25 -8.54 4.33 8.40
C GLU A 25 -9.38 5.13 9.40
N SER A 26 -10.64 4.74 9.63
CA SER A 26 -11.54 5.43 10.58
C SER A 26 -11.03 5.43 12.03
N ARG A 27 -10.17 4.46 12.35
CA ARG A 27 -9.53 4.29 13.66
C ARG A 27 -8.14 4.91 13.73
N HIS A 28 -7.70 5.61 12.70
CA HIS A 28 -6.36 6.18 12.59
C HIS A 28 -5.24 5.13 12.78
N ALA A 29 -5.48 3.89 12.34
CA ALA A 29 -4.51 2.80 12.52
C ALA A 29 -3.25 2.96 11.64
N PHE A 30 -3.40 3.61 10.47
CA PHE A 30 -2.29 3.96 9.60
C PHE A 30 -1.67 5.27 10.04
N THR A 31 -0.51 5.21 10.70
CA THR A 31 0.19 6.39 11.23
C THR A 31 1.52 6.62 10.53
N LYS A 32 2.11 7.79 10.68
CA LYS A 32 3.40 8.11 10.05
C LYS A 32 4.60 7.47 10.76
N GLU A 33 4.41 6.99 11.98
CA GLU A 33 5.46 6.41 12.81
C GLU A 33 5.81 4.97 12.42
N GLN A 34 4.92 4.27 11.70
CA GLN A 34 5.09 2.86 11.37
C GLN A 34 4.38 2.45 10.07
N ILE A 35 4.69 1.24 9.59
CA ILE A 35 4.04 0.62 8.41
C ILE A 35 3.49 -0.78 8.71
N ASP A 36 3.39 -1.20 9.98
CA ASP A 36 3.09 -2.60 10.28
C ASP A 36 1.65 -2.99 9.94
N ILE A 37 0.70 -2.05 10.01
CA ILE A 37 -0.66 -2.26 9.49
C ILE A 37 -0.63 -2.49 7.98
N ALA A 38 0.12 -1.68 7.22
CA ALA A 38 0.28 -1.87 5.77
C ALA A 38 0.92 -3.21 5.42
N LYS A 39 1.95 -3.64 6.17
CA LYS A 39 2.54 -4.99 6.03
C LYS A 39 1.51 -6.07 6.29
N GLY A 40 0.79 -6.00 7.41
CA GLY A 40 -0.24 -6.98 7.76
C GLY A 40 -1.31 -7.10 6.67
N MET A 41 -1.77 -5.97 6.13
CA MET A 41 -2.73 -5.96 5.02
C MET A 41 -2.18 -6.64 3.76
N LEU A 42 -0.95 -6.34 3.36
CA LEU A 42 -0.34 -7.00 2.21
C LEU A 42 -0.16 -8.50 2.43
N GLN A 43 0.29 -8.91 3.61
CA GLN A 43 0.49 -10.32 3.94
C GLN A 43 -0.83 -11.11 3.87
N ILE A 44 -1.90 -10.56 4.44
CA ILE A 44 -3.22 -11.22 4.47
C ILE A 44 -3.81 -11.35 3.06
N TYR A 45 -3.73 -10.29 2.26
CA TYR A 45 -4.50 -10.19 1.00
C TYR A 45 -3.71 -10.47 -0.28
N PHE A 46 -2.38 -10.41 -0.22
CA PHE A 46 -1.49 -10.61 -1.37
C PHE A 46 -0.38 -11.64 -1.08
N GLY A 47 -0.33 -12.17 0.14
CA GLY A 47 0.66 -13.15 0.56
C GLY A 47 1.98 -12.54 0.99
N GLU A 48 2.75 -13.30 1.76
CA GLU A 48 4.00 -12.85 2.39
C GLU A 48 5.08 -12.40 1.39
N ALA A 49 5.15 -13.04 0.22
CA ALA A 49 6.11 -12.67 -0.83
C ALA A 49 5.96 -11.22 -1.29
N ASN A 50 4.75 -10.65 -1.20
CA ASN A 50 4.47 -9.27 -1.61
C ASN A 50 4.94 -8.22 -0.58
N LEU A 51 5.33 -8.63 0.64
CA LEU A 51 5.95 -7.72 1.61
C LEU A 51 7.27 -7.12 1.09
N TYR A 52 7.98 -7.85 0.23
CA TYR A 52 9.22 -7.39 -0.40
C TYR A 52 9.05 -6.01 -1.06
N LEU A 53 7.87 -5.77 -1.67
CA LEU A 53 7.58 -4.57 -2.45
C LEU A 53 7.60 -3.28 -1.64
N ILE A 54 7.24 -3.34 -0.35
CA ILE A 54 7.19 -2.18 0.53
C ILE A 54 8.33 -2.14 1.56
N THR A 55 9.20 -3.16 1.56
CA THR A 55 10.30 -3.29 2.54
C THR A 55 11.68 -3.16 1.91
N HIS A 56 11.81 -3.41 0.60
CA HIS A 56 13.09 -3.33 -0.10
C HIS A 56 13.20 -2.04 -0.92
N GLU A 57 14.28 -1.29 -0.70
CA GLU A 57 14.50 0.02 -1.33
C GLU A 57 14.47 -0.02 -2.86
N ASN A 58 14.92 -1.12 -3.47
CA ASN A 58 14.90 -1.31 -4.93
C ASN A 58 13.48 -1.33 -5.52
N CYS A 59 12.46 -1.64 -4.73
CA CYS A 59 11.05 -1.59 -5.13
C CYS A 59 10.40 -0.23 -4.85
N LEU A 60 10.89 0.48 -3.83
CA LEU A 60 10.32 1.77 -3.43
C LEU A 60 10.64 2.86 -4.45
N TRP A 61 11.89 2.89 -4.90
CA TRP A 61 12.43 4.02 -5.65
C TRP A 61 12.61 3.72 -7.13
N ASN A 62 12.49 4.76 -7.96
CA ASN A 62 12.87 4.70 -9.36
C ASN A 62 14.32 4.26 -9.48
N GLN A 63 14.53 3.19 -10.23
CA GLN A 63 15.85 2.70 -10.63
C GLN A 63 15.97 2.93 -12.13
N ASN A 64 17.00 3.61 -12.63
CA ASN A 64 17.29 3.80 -14.07
C ASN A 64 16.08 3.79 -15.04
N ARG A 65 15.61 2.60 -15.46
CA ARG A 65 14.50 2.39 -16.43
C ARG A 65 13.20 1.81 -15.83
N THR A 66 13.13 1.60 -14.52
CA THR A 66 12.01 0.99 -13.82
C THR A 66 11.47 1.92 -12.75
N ALA A 67 10.15 2.13 -12.76
CA ALA A 67 9.48 2.92 -11.75
C ALA A 67 9.36 2.15 -10.43
N GLY A 68 9.68 2.81 -9.32
CA GLY A 68 9.41 2.30 -7.97
C GLY A 68 8.02 2.71 -7.49
N ILE A 69 7.49 2.04 -6.48
CA ILE A 69 6.12 2.29 -5.98
C ILE A 69 5.93 3.69 -5.39
N LEU A 70 6.99 4.32 -4.90
CA LEU A 70 7.01 5.70 -4.37
C LEU A 70 7.65 6.70 -5.34
N GLY A 71 8.19 6.25 -6.47
CA GLY A 71 8.80 7.12 -7.46
C GLY A 71 10.19 7.62 -7.06
N ASN A 72 10.45 8.92 -7.18
CA ASN A 72 11.77 9.49 -6.94
C ASN A 72 12.02 9.76 -5.44
N LEU A 73 13.12 9.22 -4.89
CA LEU A 73 13.54 9.42 -3.50
C LEU A 73 13.72 10.90 -3.13
N ASP A 74 14.15 11.73 -4.09
CA ASP A 74 14.35 13.17 -3.87
C ASP A 74 13.07 13.90 -3.40
N ASN A 75 11.89 13.37 -3.77
CA ASN A 75 10.59 13.91 -3.34
C ASN A 75 10.34 13.75 -1.82
N TYR A 76 11.17 12.99 -1.12
CA TYR A 76 11.04 12.70 0.31
C TYR A 76 12.21 13.24 1.14
N THR A 77 13.39 13.42 0.52
CA THR A 77 14.61 13.85 1.20
C THR A 77 14.91 15.34 1.04
N LYS A 78 14.50 15.96 -0.09
CA LYS A 78 14.80 17.37 -0.40
C LYS A 78 13.63 18.32 -0.12
N THR A 79 12.47 17.78 0.20
CA THR A 79 11.24 18.54 0.42
C THR A 79 11.25 19.19 1.80
N LYS A 80 10.92 20.49 1.87
CA LYS A 80 10.75 21.20 3.15
C LYS A 80 9.45 20.72 3.82
N SER A 81 9.55 19.64 4.59
CA SER A 81 8.45 19.07 5.37
C SER A 81 8.69 19.28 6.86
N LYS A 82 7.59 19.34 7.63
CA LYS A 82 7.64 19.26 9.11
C LYS A 82 7.89 17.83 9.61
N LEU A 83 7.76 16.84 8.72
CA LEU A 83 7.99 15.44 9.00
C LEU A 83 9.44 15.06 8.67
N THR A 84 10.00 14.14 9.46
CA THR A 84 11.26 13.48 9.12
C THR A 84 11.12 12.73 7.78
N PRO A 85 12.22 12.49 7.05
CA PRO A 85 12.18 11.70 5.82
C PRO A 85 11.52 10.32 6.04
N GLN A 86 11.82 9.64 7.16
CA GLN A 86 11.23 8.34 7.45
C GLN A 86 9.71 8.41 7.67
N GLU A 87 9.21 9.42 8.38
CA GLU A 87 7.76 9.60 8.56
C GLU A 87 7.05 9.87 7.23
N GLN A 88 7.68 10.60 6.31
CA GLN A 88 7.14 10.83 4.97
C GLN A 88 7.08 9.53 4.16
N ILE A 89 8.13 8.71 4.24
CA ILE A 89 8.20 7.40 3.57
C ILE A 89 7.11 6.47 4.13
N ASN A 90 7.00 6.36 5.45
CA ASN A 90 5.98 5.54 6.11
C ASN A 90 4.56 5.95 5.70
N LEU A 91 4.29 7.26 5.70
CA LEU A 91 3.01 7.80 5.28
C LEU A 91 2.71 7.45 3.81
N ALA A 92 3.71 7.55 2.93
CA ALA A 92 3.55 7.22 1.52
C ALA A 92 3.28 5.73 1.29
N ILE A 93 3.97 4.83 2.01
CA ILE A 93 3.71 3.38 1.95
C ILE A 93 2.29 3.07 2.43
N ASN A 94 1.89 3.63 3.57
CA ASN A 94 0.54 3.44 4.10
C ASN A 94 -0.52 3.93 3.10
N ASN A 95 -0.33 5.14 2.55
CA ASN A 95 -1.23 5.68 1.53
C ASN A 95 -1.26 4.83 0.26
N TRP A 96 -0.13 4.26 -0.14
CA TRP A 96 -0.06 3.39 -1.30
C TRP A 96 -0.88 2.10 -1.09
N VAL A 97 -0.81 1.45 0.07
CA VAL A 97 -1.64 0.27 0.40
C VAL A 97 -3.13 0.63 0.48
N ILE A 98 -3.46 1.76 1.11
CA ILE A 98 -4.83 2.28 1.18
C ILE A 98 -5.39 2.50 -0.24
N ASN A 99 -4.61 3.16 -1.09
CA ASN A 99 -5.00 3.46 -2.46
C ASN A 99 -5.11 2.19 -3.30
N LEU A 100 -4.25 1.19 -3.09
CA LEU A 100 -4.35 -0.12 -3.73
C LEU A 100 -5.71 -0.78 -3.44
N ALA A 101 -6.15 -0.78 -2.18
CA ALA A 101 -7.45 -1.33 -1.81
C ALA A 101 -8.61 -0.55 -2.45
N LYS A 102 -8.54 0.79 -2.43
CA LYS A 102 -9.58 1.67 -3.04
C LYS A 102 -9.68 1.48 -4.56
N VAL A 103 -8.54 1.47 -5.26
CA VAL A 103 -8.47 1.29 -6.71
C VAL A 103 -8.92 -0.12 -7.08
N GLY A 104 -8.44 -1.15 -6.38
CA GLY A 104 -8.85 -2.52 -6.65
C GLY A 104 -10.36 -2.71 -6.45
N PHE A 105 -10.94 -2.18 -5.36
CA PHE A 105 -12.38 -2.17 -5.21
C PHE A 105 -13.09 -1.45 -6.35
N HIS A 106 -12.63 -0.27 -6.75
CA HIS A 106 -13.26 0.48 -7.84
C HIS A 106 -13.22 -0.26 -9.20
N LEU A 107 -12.08 -0.89 -9.52
CA LEU A 107 -11.92 -1.64 -10.78
C LEU A 107 -12.84 -2.88 -10.81
N PHE A 108 -12.89 -3.65 -9.72
CA PHE A 108 -13.61 -4.94 -9.71
C PHE A 108 -15.06 -4.84 -9.21
N SER A 109 -15.48 -3.72 -8.63
CA SER A 109 -16.91 -3.45 -8.35
C SER A 109 -17.70 -3.12 -9.62
N ASN A 110 -17.03 -2.62 -10.66
CA ASN A 110 -17.65 -2.28 -11.94
C ASN A 110 -17.73 -3.44 -12.95
N GLU A 111 -16.99 -4.53 -12.73
CA GLU A 111 -17.03 -5.74 -13.58
C GLU A 111 -18.21 -6.67 -13.25
N SER A 112 -19.04 -6.32 -12.27
CA SER A 112 -20.23 -7.09 -11.86
C SER A 112 -21.54 -6.65 -12.55
N LYS A 113 -21.47 -6.00 -13.73
CA LYS A 113 -22.65 -5.57 -14.51
C LYS A 113 -22.76 -6.29 -15.84
#